data_AF-A0A841GKD2-F1
#
_entry.id   AF-A0A841GKD2-F1
#
_cell.length_a   1.000
_cell.length_b   1.000
_cell.length_c   1.000
_cell.angle_alpha   90.00
_cell.angle_beta   90.00
_cell.angle_gamma   90.00
#
_symmetry.space_group_name_H-M   'P 1'
#
loop_
_entity.id
_entity.type
_entity.pdbx_description
1 polymer ?
#
loop_
_entity_poly.entity_id
_entity_poly.type
_entity_poly.pdbx_seq_one_letter_code
_entity_poly.pdbx_strand_id
1 'polypeptide(L)'
;MAAGVASASSGNLLRLSVTVTVDMSNPPDSQHCPICGSDVRPNARYPAYVCSACVRRATAEDGRAVAFCNGSMFGGCIGKYVATDEEYPSDLCFIDGVVCRAREARFGGIVVQPLDPPMPGAQETHS
;
A
#
# COMPACT_ATOMS: atom_id res chain seq x y z
N MET A 1 -70.24 13.43 18.84
CA MET A 1 -69.96 12.14 18.18
C MET A 1 -69.58 12.44 16.74
N ALA A 2 -68.39 11.98 16.31
CA ALA A 2 -67.94 11.66 14.95
C ALA A 2 -66.49 12.13 14.73
N ALA A 3 -65.64 11.12 14.52
CA ALA A 3 -64.21 11.20 14.27
C ALA A 3 -63.89 11.58 12.83
N GLY A 4 -62.67 12.05 12.58
CA GLY A 4 -62.11 12.21 11.25
C GLY A 4 -60.58 12.30 11.31
N VAL A 5 -59.92 11.15 11.16
CA VAL A 5 -58.48 10.98 10.98
C VAL A 5 -58.19 10.76 9.48
N ALA A 6 -57.11 11.35 8.95
CA ALA A 6 -56.36 10.99 7.74
C ALA A 6 -55.41 12.16 7.39
N SER A 7 -54.20 12.04 6.84
CA SER A 7 -53.36 10.91 6.42
C SER A 7 -51.94 11.49 6.28
N ALA A 8 -50.93 10.79 6.77
CA ALA A 8 -49.53 11.15 6.51
C ALA A 8 -49.15 10.73 5.09
N SER A 9 -48.63 11.66 4.28
CA SER A 9 -48.15 11.39 2.93
C SER A 9 -46.80 10.68 2.96
N SER A 10 -46.80 9.41 2.57
CA SER A 10 -45.59 8.60 2.37
C SER A 10 -44.75 9.16 1.22
N GLY A 11 -43.66 9.86 1.55
CA GLY A 11 -42.61 10.21 0.60
C GLY A 11 -41.87 8.96 0.15
N ASN A 12 -42.03 8.59 -1.13
CA ASN A 12 -41.36 7.47 -1.75
C ASN A 12 -39.88 7.80 -1.99
N LEU A 13 -38.98 7.38 -1.08
CA LEU A 13 -37.54 7.41 -1.31
C LEU A 13 -37.15 6.27 -2.26
N LEU A 14 -37.01 6.58 -3.54
CA LEU A 14 -36.34 5.69 -4.50
C LEU A 14 -34.86 5.57 -4.14
N ARG A 15 -34.46 4.45 -3.51
CA ARG A 15 -33.04 4.07 -3.43
C ARG A 15 -32.56 3.64 -4.81
N LEU A 16 -31.81 4.48 -5.50
CA LEU A 16 -31.00 4.04 -6.63
C LEU A 16 -29.79 3.27 -6.09
N SER A 17 -29.79 1.96 -6.27
CA SER A 17 -28.60 1.13 -6.10
C SER A 17 -27.81 1.15 -7.40
N VAL A 18 -26.72 1.90 -7.44
CA VAL A 18 -25.73 1.83 -8.51
C VAL A 18 -24.82 0.64 -8.22
N THR A 19 -24.89 -0.39 -9.06
CA THR A 19 -23.97 -1.52 -9.01
C THR A 19 -22.73 -1.16 -9.82
N VAL A 20 -21.63 -0.82 -9.15
CA VAL A 20 -20.33 -0.63 -9.82
C VAL A 20 -19.72 -1.99 -10.06
N THR A 21 -19.60 -2.39 -11.33
CA THR A 21 -18.86 -3.59 -11.72
C THR A 21 -17.39 -3.24 -11.82
N VAL A 22 -16.57 -3.78 -10.91
CA VAL A 22 -15.11 -3.79 -11.06
C VAL A 22 -14.72 -4.88 -12.05
N ASP A 23 -14.27 -4.49 -13.25
CA ASP A 23 -13.73 -5.41 -14.25
C ASP A 23 -12.36 -5.94 -13.77
N MET A 24 -12.29 -7.24 -13.48
CA MET A 24 -11.08 -7.91 -13.00
C MET A 24 -10.18 -8.41 -14.15
N SER A 25 -10.41 -7.94 -15.39
CA SER A 25 -9.84 -8.54 -16.61
C SER A 25 -8.61 -7.81 -17.16
N ASN A 26 -8.30 -6.59 -16.71
CA ASN A 26 -7.10 -5.84 -17.10
C ASN A 26 -6.36 -5.36 -15.84
N PRO A 27 -5.13 -5.83 -15.54
CA PRO A 27 -4.34 -5.24 -14.48
C PRO A 27 -4.15 -3.75 -14.80
N PRO A 28 -4.19 -2.84 -13.82
CA PRO A 28 -4.14 -1.43 -14.11
C PRO A 28 -2.83 -1.09 -14.83
N ASP A 29 -2.95 -0.43 -15.99
CA ASP A 29 -1.80 0.11 -16.75
C ASP A 29 -1.03 1.17 -15.95
N SER A 30 -1.57 1.60 -14.81
CA SER A 30 -0.95 2.46 -13.83
C SER A 30 -0.70 1.72 -12.52
N GLN A 31 0.44 2.00 -11.90
CA GLN A 31 0.74 1.56 -10.54
C GLN A 31 1.22 2.78 -9.75
N HIS A 32 0.78 2.88 -8.50
CA HIS A 32 1.15 3.97 -7.61
C HIS A 32 1.93 3.42 -6.41
N CYS A 33 2.83 4.24 -5.87
CA CYS A 33 3.51 3.93 -4.63
C CYS A 33 2.48 3.91 -3.48
N PRO A 34 2.39 2.83 -2.68
CA PRO A 34 1.41 2.74 -1.60
C PRO A 34 1.70 3.67 -0.41
N ILE A 35 2.87 4.34 -0.39
CA ILE A 35 3.26 5.26 0.68
C ILE A 35 2.96 6.71 0.30
N CYS A 36 3.35 7.15 -0.90
CA CYS A 36 3.25 8.56 -1.30
C CYS A 36 2.31 8.81 -2.49
N GLY A 37 1.72 7.76 -3.08
CA GLY A 37 0.80 7.88 -4.22
C GLY A 37 1.45 8.21 -5.57
N SER A 38 2.76 8.45 -5.63
CA SER A 38 3.46 8.78 -6.88
C SER A 38 3.37 7.64 -7.90
N ASP A 39 3.29 7.99 -9.18
CA ASP A 39 3.35 7.02 -10.27
C ASP A 39 4.67 6.24 -10.24
N VAL A 40 4.55 4.92 -10.39
CA VAL A 40 5.68 4.02 -10.49
C VAL A 40 5.50 3.12 -11.72
N ARG A 41 6.60 2.58 -12.23
CA ARG A 41 6.55 1.67 -13.38
C ARG A 41 5.72 0.44 -13.01
N PRO A 42 4.63 0.12 -13.73
CA PRO A 42 3.82 -1.04 -13.41
C PRO A 42 4.65 -2.33 -13.38
N ASN A 43 4.45 -3.11 -12.32
CA ASN A 43 5.10 -4.40 -12.11
C ASN A 43 4.09 -5.38 -11.52
N ALA A 44 3.45 -6.15 -12.40
CA ALA A 44 2.44 -7.14 -12.00
C ALA A 44 2.93 -8.16 -10.96
N ARG A 45 4.26 -8.39 -10.86
CA ARG A 45 4.83 -9.28 -9.84
C ARG A 45 4.88 -8.63 -8.46
N TYR A 46 5.01 -7.31 -8.40
CA TYR A 46 5.12 -6.54 -7.16
C TYR A 46 4.13 -5.35 -7.19
N PRO A 47 2.81 -5.62 -7.18
CA PRO A 47 1.80 -4.59 -7.40
C PRO A 47 1.76 -3.50 -6.32
N ALA A 48 2.37 -3.76 -5.15
CA ALA A 48 2.45 -2.83 -4.03
C ALA A 48 3.91 -2.44 -3.69
N TYR A 49 4.82 -2.41 -4.67
CA TYR A 49 6.20 -1.99 -4.39
C TYR A 49 6.29 -0.49 -4.07
N VAL A 50 7.17 -0.17 -3.13
CA VAL A 50 7.43 1.20 -2.67
C VAL A 50 8.45 1.88 -3.60
N CYS A 51 8.20 3.14 -3.99
CA CYS A 51 9.11 3.88 -4.85
C CYS A 51 10.47 4.12 -4.18
N SER A 52 11.52 4.35 -4.98
CA SER A 52 12.88 4.57 -4.49
C SER A 52 12.99 5.75 -3.51
N ALA A 53 12.22 6.81 -3.70
CA ALA A 53 12.23 7.98 -2.81
C ALA A 53 11.72 7.63 -1.40
N CYS A 54 10.67 6.81 -1.30
CA CYS A 54 10.15 6.33 -0.03
C CYS A 54 11.07 5.28 0.61
N VAL A 55 11.66 4.37 -0.18
CA VAL A 55 12.65 3.41 0.33
C VAL A 55 13.85 4.11 0.98
N ARG A 56 14.30 5.25 0.43
CA ARG A 56 15.39 6.05 1.03
C ARG A 56 15.07 6.65 2.41
N ARG A 57 13.79 6.68 2.80
CA ARG A 57 13.33 7.17 4.11
C ARG A 57 13.06 6.03 5.09
N ALA A 58 13.40 4.80 4.75
CA ALA A 58 13.19 3.65 5.61
C ALA A 58 13.98 3.76 6.91
N THR A 59 13.32 3.45 8.02
CA THR A 59 13.92 3.38 9.35
C THR A 59 13.69 2.02 9.99
N ALA A 60 14.55 1.67 10.95
CA ALA A 60 14.26 0.63 11.93
C ALA A 60 13.13 1.08 12.88
N GLU A 61 12.69 0.17 13.74
CA GLU A 61 11.66 0.44 14.76
C GLU A 61 12.05 1.57 15.71
N ASP A 62 13.35 1.69 16.01
CA ASP A 62 13.91 2.75 16.86
C ASP A 62 14.13 4.09 16.14
N GLY A 63 13.70 4.20 14.88
CA GLY A 63 13.81 5.40 14.05
C GLY A 63 15.18 5.61 13.39
N ARG A 64 16.16 4.71 13.57
CA ARG A 64 17.44 4.80 12.86
C ARG A 64 17.26 4.50 11.38
N ALA A 65 17.87 5.29 10.50
CA ALA A 65 17.79 5.09 9.05
C ALA A 65 18.45 3.76 8.63
N VAL A 66 17.75 3.00 7.78
CA VAL A 66 18.22 1.72 7.24
C VAL A 66 18.19 1.72 5.72
N ALA A 67 19.11 0.97 5.11
CA ALA A 67 19.15 0.73 3.67
C ALA A 67 19.26 -0.78 3.41
N PHE A 68 18.68 -1.22 2.30
CA PHE A 68 18.73 -2.62 1.88
C PHE A 68 19.47 -2.76 0.56
N CYS A 69 20.34 -3.75 0.48
CA CYS A 69 21.14 -4.04 -0.71
C CYS A 69 21.23 -5.55 -0.96
N ASN A 70 21.63 -5.93 -2.17
CA ASN A 70 21.87 -7.34 -2.48
C ASN A 70 23.07 -7.84 -1.67
N GLY A 71 22.93 -9.01 -1.04
CA GLY A 71 23.89 -9.50 -0.06
C GLY A 71 25.18 -10.07 -0.62
N SER A 72 25.17 -10.60 -1.85
CA SER A 72 26.34 -11.24 -2.45
C SER A 72 26.16 -11.51 -3.95
N MET A 73 27.20 -12.09 -4.58
CA MET A 73 27.17 -12.62 -5.96
C MET A 73 26.08 -13.69 -6.19
N PHE A 74 25.61 -14.35 -5.12
CA PHE A 74 24.59 -15.40 -5.17
C PHE A 74 23.19 -14.91 -4.77
N GLY A 75 23.02 -13.59 -4.55
CA GLY A 75 21.76 -12.99 -4.14
C GLY A 75 21.68 -12.68 -2.64
N GLY A 76 20.45 -12.60 -2.14
CA GLY A 76 20.09 -12.23 -0.77
C GLY A 76 19.74 -10.76 -0.59
N CYS A 77 18.97 -10.45 0.45
CA CYS A 77 18.65 -9.10 0.88
C CYS A 77 19.34 -8.86 2.23
N ILE A 78 20.25 -7.89 2.29
CA ILE A 78 20.92 -7.47 3.52
C ILE A 78 20.47 -6.05 3.87
N GLY A 79 20.10 -5.83 5.12
CA GLY A 79 19.87 -4.51 5.68
C GLY A 79 21.13 -3.96 6.34
N LYS A 80 21.28 -2.64 6.34
CA LYS A 80 22.33 -1.93 7.09
C LYS A 80 21.81 -0.63 7.68
N TYR A 81 22.36 -0.21 8.81
CA TYR A 81 22.16 1.14 9.32
C TYR A 81 22.94 2.15 8.48
N VAL A 82 22.26 3.19 7.97
CA VAL A 82 22.87 4.18 7.07
C VAL A 82 24.01 4.95 7.74
N ALA A 83 23.92 5.20 9.04
CA ALA A 83 24.89 6.00 9.77
C ALA A 83 26.18 5.24 10.10
N THR A 84 26.10 3.93 10.39
CA THR A 84 27.24 3.14 10.90
C THR A 84 27.72 2.07 9.92
N ASP A 85 26.98 1.80 8.84
CA ASP A 85 27.16 0.65 7.94
C ASP A 85 27.09 -0.73 8.64
N GLU A 86 26.70 -0.75 9.92
CA GLU A 86 26.49 -1.98 10.68
C GLU A 86 25.30 -2.75 10.10
N GLU A 87 25.39 -4.08 10.19
CA GLU A 87 24.32 -4.96 9.75
C GLU A 87 23.02 -4.68 10.51
N TYR A 88 21.93 -4.56 9.75
CA TYR A 88 20.59 -4.47 10.29
C TYR A 88 19.96 -5.87 10.27
N PRO A 89 19.74 -6.52 11.43
CA PRO A 89 19.38 -7.94 11.52
C PRO A 89 17.87 -8.17 11.33
N SER A 90 17.25 -7.48 10.38
CA SER A 90 15.82 -7.56 10.10
C SER A 90 15.54 -7.21 8.64
N ASP A 91 14.47 -7.79 8.09
CA ASP A 91 13.93 -7.46 6.77
C ASP A 91 12.73 -6.51 6.87
N LEU A 92 12.31 -6.13 8.08
CA LEU A 92 11.25 -5.16 8.33
C LEU A 92 11.80 -3.75 8.44
N CYS A 93 11.06 -2.76 7.95
CA CYS A 93 11.38 -1.35 8.10
C CYS A 93 10.10 -0.53 8.20
N PHE A 94 10.25 0.73 8.59
CA PHE A 94 9.16 1.68 8.74
C PHE A 94 9.37 2.81 7.75
N ILE A 95 8.34 3.15 6.99
CA ILE A 95 8.35 4.29 6.07
C ILE A 95 7.10 5.10 6.36
N ASP A 96 7.26 6.33 6.84
CA ASP A 96 6.15 7.21 7.27
C ASP A 96 5.17 6.51 8.24
N GLY A 97 5.70 5.65 9.12
CA GLY A 97 4.91 4.87 10.09
C GLY A 97 4.29 3.58 9.54
N VAL A 98 4.41 3.30 8.23
CA VAL A 98 3.93 2.07 7.62
C VAL A 98 4.98 0.97 7.73
N VAL A 99 4.59 -0.18 8.28
CA VAL A 99 5.47 -1.36 8.36
C VAL A 99 5.62 -1.99 6.98
N CYS A 100 6.86 -2.04 6.51
CA CYS A 100 7.25 -2.56 5.22
C CYS A 100 8.25 -3.70 5.37
N ARG A 101 8.32 -4.58 4.36
CA ARG A 101 9.27 -5.70 4.30
C ARG A 101 10.11 -5.61 3.03
N ALA A 102 11.42 -5.64 3.20
CA ALA A 102 12.39 -5.73 2.14
C ALA A 102 12.66 -7.20 1.77
N ARG A 103 12.70 -7.51 0.48
CA ARG A 103 13.03 -8.85 -0.02
C ARG A 103 13.83 -8.75 -1.30
N GLU A 104 14.58 -9.81 -1.58
CA GLU A 104 15.22 -9.98 -2.88
C GLU A 104 14.17 -10.15 -3.99
N ALA A 105 14.32 -9.39 -5.05
CA ALA A 105 13.53 -9.53 -6.26
C ALA A 105 14.03 -10.70 -7.12
N ARG A 106 13.13 -11.36 -7.85
CA ARG A 106 13.42 -12.60 -8.60
C ARG A 106 14.46 -12.47 -9.73
N PHE A 107 14.84 -11.25 -10.12
CA PHE A 107 15.90 -10.97 -11.11
C PHE A 107 17.04 -10.12 -10.52
N GLY A 108 17.23 -10.18 -9.20
CA GLY A 108 18.15 -9.33 -8.47
C GLY A 108 17.57 -7.96 -8.16
N GLY A 109 18.13 -7.33 -7.11
CA GLY A 109 17.65 -6.07 -6.57
C GLY A 109 16.73 -6.30 -5.38
N ILE A 110 16.40 -5.20 -4.68
CA ILE A 110 15.54 -5.25 -3.49
C ILE A 110 14.18 -4.67 -3.82
N VAL A 111 13.13 -5.40 -3.45
CA VAL A 111 11.77 -4.91 -3.45
C VAL A 111 11.33 -4.65 -2.01
N VAL A 112 10.67 -3.53 -1.78
CA VAL A 112 10.08 -3.18 -0.48
C VAL A 112 8.58 -3.08 -0.69
N GLN A 113 7.79 -3.74 0.15
CA GLN A 113 6.33 -3.71 0.12
C GLN A 113 5.76 -3.53 1.53
N PRO A 114 4.64 -2.83 1.73
CA PRO A 114 3.93 -2.84 3.00
C PRO A 114 3.55 -4.28 3.41
N LEU A 115 3.56 -4.59 4.70
CA LEU A 115 3.09 -5.89 5.20
C LEU A 115 1.58 -6.07 5.01
N ASP A 116 0.84 -5.00 5.23
CA ASP A 116 -0.59 -4.90 4.95
C ASP A 116 -0.78 -3.79 3.89
N PRO A 117 -0.56 -4.11 2.60
CA PRO A 117 -0.76 -3.13 1.55
C PRO A 117 -2.25 -2.78 1.52
N PRO A 118 -2.62 -1.48 1.54
CA PRO A 118 -3.99 -1.10 1.31
C PRO A 118 -4.39 -1.70 -0.04
N MET A 119 -5.41 -2.55 -0.05
CA MET A 119 -5.87 -3.16 -1.29
C MET A 119 -6.14 -2.04 -2.31
N PRO A 120 -5.57 -2.11 -3.53
CA PRO A 120 -5.82 -1.09 -4.55
C PRO A 120 -7.31 -1.14 -4.91
N GLY A 121 -8.11 -0.29 -4.27
CA GLY A 121 -9.57 -0.30 -4.37
C GLY A 121 -10.31 0.17 -3.11
N ALA A 122 -9.69 0.21 -1.94
CA ALA A 122 -10.28 0.78 -0.73
C ALA A 122 -9.87 2.25 -0.57
N GLN A 123 -10.32 3.13 -1.47
CA GLN A 123 -10.30 4.55 -1.16
C GLN A 123 -11.40 4.82 -0.14
N GLU A 124 -10.99 5.24 1.05
CA GLU A 124 -11.84 5.60 2.18
C GLU A 124 -12.89 6.62 1.72
N THR A 125 -14.16 6.21 1.76
CA THR A 125 -15.29 7.14 1.61
C THR A 125 -15.40 7.92 2.91
N HIS A 126 -14.76 9.07 2.96
CA HIS A 126 -15.00 10.07 3.98
C HIS A 126 -16.09 11.04 3.47
N SER A 127 -17.15 11.14 4.28
CA SER A 127 -18.29 12.09 4.26
C SER A 127 -19.60 11.60 3.67
#